data_AF-A0A068UJF4-F1
#
_entry.id   AF-A0A068UJF4-F1
#
_cell.length_a   1.000
_cell.length_b   1.000
_cell.length_c   1.000
_cell.angle_alpha   90.00
_cell.angle_beta   90.00
_cell.angle_gamma   90.00
#
_symmetry.space_group_name_H-M   'P 1'
#
loop_
_entity.id
_entity.type
_entity.pdbx_description
1 polymer ?
#
loop_
_entity_poly.entity_id
_entity_poly.type
_entity_poly.pdbx_seq_one_letter_code
_entity_poly.pdbx_strand_id
1 'polypeptide(L)'
;MSSISDHNPIHAMKVPIIDLSHLSRQDFYEKSLVIKEIHEACQNSGVFHVINHGIPKSVIDEALEVNQKFFDLPGIMKEEILELGSRDPFSPVKLARFQHSALGSDLLQRDVLRLQAYPFEDFVDIWPKHPADYREKMGRYTAEIKKLAIQVFVAIMESLNLDATYLKENFDKGMQLVATNSYPSKSISDIKIGTPPHTDFGIITILVQTAPGLQVMDNLDGTWKDAPKLEGSLQVFVGDLLEVLSNGMYKSVMHQVIVPSTNKTRMSIASFHSFEFDEIVEPAKKLVDEEGVKSAHCSMGSSTDYNMLMPIIDLSLLQKDHQTRSLVISQIRESCRTAGIFAVINHGIPETIAEEALTVNKNFFNLPLKIKEEFFSPDMYKPVKYGTNQGGAHGILWEYLKLYSHPFETFVDLWPKSPPDYRNVTDCDNIECVWIVNYLR
;
A
#
# COMPACT_ATOMS: atom_id res chain seq x y z
N MET A 1 16.94 36.57 -16.28
CA MET A 1 15.49 36.49 -16.05
C MET A 1 15.14 35.02 -15.92
N SER A 2 14.96 34.56 -14.69
CA SER A 2 14.64 33.16 -14.37
C SER A 2 13.20 32.87 -14.76
N SER A 3 12.98 31.89 -15.63
CA SER A 3 11.65 31.35 -15.89
C SER A 3 11.14 30.64 -14.64
N ILE A 4 10.17 31.28 -13.98
CA ILE A 4 9.28 30.64 -13.01
C ILE A 4 8.59 29.51 -13.78
N SER A 5 8.79 28.27 -13.32
CA SER A 5 8.03 27.13 -13.84
C SER A 5 6.56 27.33 -13.52
N ASP A 6 5.72 27.30 -14.55
CA ASP A 6 4.27 27.35 -14.46
C ASP A 6 3.73 26.14 -13.68
N HIS A 7 3.72 26.22 -12.35
CA HIS A 7 2.92 25.35 -11.51
C HIS A 7 1.50 25.90 -11.49
N ASN A 8 0.63 25.30 -12.31
CA ASN A 8 -0.78 25.66 -12.37
C ASN A 8 -1.45 25.28 -11.04
N PRO A 9 -1.98 26.22 -10.23
CA PRO A 9 -2.46 25.97 -8.87
C PRO A 9 -3.70 25.05 -8.78
N ILE A 10 -4.29 24.67 -9.91
CA ILE A 10 -5.46 23.78 -10.01
C ILE A 10 -5.10 22.31 -9.76
N HIS A 11 -3.82 21.92 -9.92
CA HIS A 11 -3.36 20.53 -9.78
C HIS A 11 -2.66 20.22 -8.44
N ALA A 12 -2.50 21.18 -7.54
CA ALA A 12 -1.82 20.97 -6.27
C ALA A 12 -2.81 20.59 -5.15
N MET A 13 -2.49 19.53 -4.39
CA MET A 13 -3.25 19.17 -3.20
C MET A 13 -2.95 20.15 -2.08
N LYS A 14 -3.98 20.64 -1.38
CA LYS A 14 -3.81 21.38 -0.14
C LYS A 14 -3.57 20.40 1.01
N VAL A 15 -2.34 19.92 1.12
CA VAL A 15 -1.91 19.05 2.23
C VAL A 15 -1.76 19.91 3.50
N PRO A 16 -2.47 19.59 4.61
CA PRO A 16 -2.35 20.32 5.86
C PRO A 16 -0.91 20.37 6.38
N ILE A 17 -0.51 21.47 7.03
CA ILE A 17 0.81 21.62 7.65
C ILE A 17 0.59 21.78 9.14
N ILE A 18 1.15 20.88 9.93
CA ILE A 18 0.93 20.78 11.37
C ILE A 18 2.25 21.04 12.10
N ASP A 19 2.24 21.97 13.05
CA ASP A 19 3.39 22.31 13.88
C ASP A 19 3.44 21.46 15.15
N LEU A 20 4.42 20.55 15.24
CA LEU A 20 4.53 19.63 16.37
C LEU A 20 5.24 20.23 17.60
N SER A 21 5.71 21.48 17.54
CA SER A 21 6.44 22.11 18.65
C SER A 21 5.62 22.20 19.94
N HIS A 22 4.29 22.18 19.83
CA HIS A 22 3.37 22.25 20.97
C HIS A 22 2.92 20.88 21.51
N LEU A 23 3.17 19.77 20.81
CA LEU A 23 2.77 18.43 21.29
C LEU A 23 3.53 17.97 22.54
N SER A 24 4.77 18.43 22.70
CA SER A 24 5.66 18.06 23.81
C SER A 24 5.60 19.02 25.01
N ARG A 25 4.78 20.08 24.92
CA ARG A 25 4.66 21.10 25.97
C ARG A 25 3.66 20.69 27.04
N GLN A 26 3.84 21.23 28.26
CA GLN A 26 2.89 21.06 29.36
C GLN A 26 1.61 21.92 29.20
N ASP A 27 1.53 22.75 28.16
CA ASP A 27 0.33 23.53 27.87
C ASP A 27 -0.74 22.65 27.22
N PHE A 28 -1.78 22.33 27.99
CA PHE A 28 -2.88 21.49 27.56
C PHE A 28 -3.70 22.11 26.41
N TYR A 29 -3.83 23.43 26.38
CA TYR A 29 -4.62 24.11 25.35
C TYR A 29 -3.91 24.05 24.00
N GLU A 30 -2.63 24.42 23.94
CA GLU A 30 -1.86 24.35 22.69
C GLU A 30 -1.74 22.92 22.17
N LYS A 31 -1.52 21.93 23.07
CA LYS A 31 -1.52 20.52 22.69
C LYS A 31 -2.85 20.10 22.06
N SER A 32 -3.99 20.51 22.66
CA SER A 32 -5.32 20.16 22.15
C SER A 32 -5.61 20.72 20.75
N LEU A 33 -5.05 21.88 20.41
CA LEU A 33 -5.16 22.45 19.07
C LEU A 33 -4.44 21.58 18.03
N VAL A 34 -3.21 21.17 18.33
CA VAL A 34 -2.44 20.30 17.41
C VAL A 34 -3.13 18.94 17.23
N ILE A 35 -3.66 18.36 18.32
CA ILE A 35 -4.45 17.12 18.25
C ILE A 35 -5.66 17.28 17.33
N LYS A 36 -6.35 18.42 17.42
CA LYS A 36 -7.50 18.72 16.55
C LYS A 36 -7.08 18.86 15.09
N GLU A 37 -5.96 19.52 14.79
CA GLU A 37 -5.45 19.62 13.43
C GLU A 37 -5.09 18.24 12.85
N ILE A 38 -4.49 17.36 13.68
CA ILE A 38 -4.21 15.97 13.30
C ILE A 38 -5.51 15.22 13.01
N HIS A 39 -6.53 15.37 13.86
CA HIS A 39 -7.85 14.78 13.66
C HIS A 39 -8.43 15.16 12.29
N GLU A 40 -8.49 16.46 12.01
CA GLU A 40 -9.05 17.00 10.77
C GLU A 40 -8.25 16.56 9.54
N ALA A 41 -6.92 16.49 9.64
CA ALA A 41 -6.07 16.03 8.55
C ALA A 41 -6.26 14.53 8.26
N CYS A 42 -6.31 13.69 9.30
CA CYS A 42 -6.53 12.25 9.18
C CYS A 42 -7.92 11.91 8.60
N GLN A 43 -8.96 12.67 8.96
CA GLN A 43 -10.32 12.47 8.44
C GLN A 43 -10.46 12.92 6.97
N ASN A 44 -9.94 14.10 6.64
CA ASN A 44 -10.28 14.76 5.37
C ASN A 44 -9.27 14.47 4.26
N SER A 45 -7.98 14.37 4.61
CA SER A 45 -6.90 14.28 3.61
C SER A 45 -6.17 12.94 3.65
N GLY A 46 -6.08 12.29 4.81
CA GLY A 46 -5.30 11.06 4.98
C GLY A 46 -3.78 11.24 4.88
N VAL A 47 -3.34 12.48 4.65
CA VAL A 47 -1.94 12.89 4.54
C VAL A 47 -1.78 14.31 5.09
N PHE A 48 -0.67 14.58 5.78
CA PHE A 48 -0.30 15.92 6.26
C PHE A 48 1.21 16.11 6.35
N HIS A 49 1.67 17.36 6.28
CA HIS A 49 3.03 17.73 6.62
C HIS A 49 3.16 17.97 8.12
N VAL A 50 4.28 17.57 8.68
CA VAL A 50 4.70 17.95 10.02
C VAL A 50 5.96 18.81 9.95
N ILE A 51 5.96 19.91 10.71
CA ILE A 51 7.12 20.80 10.91
C ILE A 51 7.47 20.86 12.39
N ASN A 52 8.66 21.37 12.71
CA ASN A 52 9.18 21.43 14.08
C ASN A 52 9.09 20.07 14.81
N HIS A 53 9.27 18.99 14.06
CA HIS A 53 9.14 17.60 14.48
C HIS A 53 10.32 17.08 15.35
N GLY A 54 11.23 17.95 15.77
CA GLY A 54 12.33 17.61 16.68
C GLY A 54 13.54 16.87 16.07
N ILE A 55 13.37 16.15 14.96
CA ILE A 55 14.49 15.46 14.28
C ILE A 55 15.50 16.49 13.74
N PRO A 56 16.79 16.42 14.12
CA PRO A 56 17.80 17.33 13.59
C PRO A 56 17.95 17.21 12.08
N LYS A 57 18.04 18.35 11.38
CA LYS A 57 18.20 18.40 9.92
C LYS A 57 19.39 17.56 9.44
N SER A 58 20.50 17.56 10.17
CA SER A 58 21.69 16.78 9.85
C SER A 58 21.42 15.27 9.78
N VAL A 59 20.55 14.73 10.64
CA VAL A 59 20.19 13.30 10.64
C VAL A 59 19.45 12.93 9.36
N ILE A 60 18.52 13.79 8.91
CA ILE A 60 17.78 13.60 7.65
C ILE A 60 18.72 13.75 6.44
N ASP A 61 19.55 14.79 6.43
CA ASP A 61 20.49 15.05 5.34
C ASP A 61 21.50 13.91 5.19
N GLU A 62 22.08 13.42 6.29
CA GLU A 62 23.04 12.32 6.30
C GLU A 62 22.40 11.01 5.83
N ALA A 63 21.14 10.74 6.20
CA ALA A 63 20.40 9.57 5.72
C ALA A 63 20.14 9.63 4.20
N LEU A 64 19.75 10.80 3.68
CA LEU A 64 19.58 10.99 2.23
C LEU A 64 20.93 10.88 1.49
N GLU A 65 21.99 11.48 2.02
CA GLU A 65 23.34 11.43 1.46
C GLU A 65 23.87 9.99 1.38
N VAL A 66 23.73 9.22 2.46
CA VAL A 66 24.28 7.86 2.52
C VAL A 66 23.53 6.88 1.62
N ASN A 67 22.21 7.08 1.47
CA ASN A 67 21.43 6.36 0.47
C ASN A 67 21.78 6.79 -0.96
N GLN A 68 22.04 8.07 -1.21
CA GLN A 68 22.52 8.52 -2.53
C GLN A 68 23.80 7.78 -2.91
N LYS A 69 24.78 7.76 -2.01
CA LYS A 69 26.04 7.03 -2.18
C LYS A 69 25.81 5.53 -2.43
N PHE A 70 24.89 4.90 -1.70
CA PHE A 70 24.53 3.50 -1.92
C PHE A 70 23.97 3.25 -3.32
N PHE A 71 23.02 4.06 -3.78
CA PHE A 71 22.41 3.89 -5.11
C PHE A 71 23.37 4.23 -6.25
N ASP A 72 24.36 5.08 -6.01
CA ASP A 72 25.43 5.42 -6.95
C ASP A 72 26.51 4.33 -7.07
N LEU A 73 26.53 3.33 -6.17
CA LEU A 73 27.44 2.18 -6.30
C LEU A 73 27.20 1.41 -7.61
N PRO A 74 28.24 0.81 -8.20
CA PRO A 74 28.11 -0.09 -9.35
C PRO A 74 27.09 -1.20 -9.12
N GLY A 75 26.37 -1.59 -10.18
CA GLY A 75 25.34 -2.64 -10.12
C GLY A 75 25.84 -3.92 -9.47
N ILE A 76 27.06 -4.38 -9.82
CA ILE A 76 27.66 -5.60 -9.28
C ILE A 76 27.88 -5.55 -7.77
N MET A 77 28.23 -4.39 -7.19
CA MET A 77 28.39 -4.25 -5.74
C MET A 77 27.04 -4.21 -5.03
N LYS A 78 26.02 -3.61 -5.66
CA LYS A 78 24.63 -3.69 -5.16
C LYS A 78 24.08 -5.12 -5.26
N GLU A 79 24.51 -5.87 -6.27
CA GLU A 79 24.11 -7.27 -6.52
C GLU A 79 24.85 -8.27 -5.61
N GLU A 80 26.11 -8.01 -5.24
CA GLU A 80 26.84 -8.77 -4.20
C GLU A 80 26.25 -8.54 -2.80
N ILE A 81 25.73 -7.33 -2.51
CA ILE A 81 24.89 -7.07 -1.32
C ILE A 81 23.57 -7.88 -1.40
N LEU A 82 23.15 -8.30 -2.60
CA LEU A 82 21.93 -9.04 -2.92
C LEU A 82 22.11 -10.55 -3.11
N GLU A 83 23.24 -11.18 -2.76
CA GLU A 83 23.20 -12.63 -2.44
C GLU A 83 22.33 -12.91 -1.19
N LEU A 84 21.86 -11.84 -0.50
CA LEU A 84 20.71 -11.82 0.42
C LEU A 84 19.34 -11.71 -0.28
N GLY A 85 19.31 -11.80 -1.61
CA GLY A 85 18.16 -11.76 -2.49
C GLY A 85 17.36 -13.05 -2.42
N SER A 86 16.92 -13.40 -1.22
CA SER A 86 15.88 -14.39 -1.06
C SER A 86 14.67 -13.96 -1.90
N ARG A 87 14.13 -14.90 -2.69
CA ARG A 87 12.81 -14.74 -3.31
C ARG A 87 11.73 -14.51 -2.26
N ASP A 88 12.05 -14.77 -0.99
CA ASP A 88 11.23 -14.49 0.16
C ASP A 88 10.74 -13.03 0.15
N PRO A 89 9.42 -12.81 0.07
CA PRO A 89 8.84 -11.49 0.26
C PRO A 89 9.09 -10.92 1.66
N PHE A 90 9.41 -11.76 2.65
CA PHE A 90 9.63 -11.42 4.06
C PHE A 90 11.10 -11.23 4.44
N SER A 91 12.02 -11.21 3.47
CA SER A 91 13.44 -10.93 3.76
C SER A 91 13.58 -9.58 4.48
N PRO A 92 14.26 -9.53 5.65
CA PRO A 92 14.43 -8.30 6.42
C PRO A 92 15.22 -7.20 5.67
N VAL A 93 16.05 -7.58 4.69
CA VAL A 93 16.74 -6.65 3.79
C VAL A 93 16.48 -7.07 2.35
N LYS A 94 16.07 -6.11 1.51
CA LYS A 94 15.73 -6.40 0.11
C LYS A 94 15.97 -5.22 -0.80
N LEU A 95 16.82 -5.39 -1.81
CA LEU A 95 16.93 -4.45 -2.93
C LEU A 95 16.13 -4.99 -4.13
N ALA A 96 15.14 -4.22 -4.57
CA ALA A 96 14.32 -4.54 -5.75
C ALA A 96 14.55 -3.48 -6.83
N ARG A 97 14.70 -3.92 -8.07
CA ARG A 97 14.86 -3.07 -9.24
C ARG A 97 13.65 -3.23 -10.13
N PHE A 98 12.95 -2.13 -10.38
CA PHE A 98 11.85 -2.06 -11.31
C PHE A 98 12.36 -1.35 -12.56
N GLN A 99 12.63 -2.14 -13.60
CA GLN A 99 13.03 -1.70 -14.94
C GLN A 99 12.26 -2.54 -15.96
N HIS A 100 11.13 -2.04 -16.44
CA HIS A 100 10.42 -2.68 -17.55
C HIS A 100 10.96 -2.09 -18.86
N SER A 101 11.38 -2.90 -19.84
CA SER A 101 11.97 -2.37 -21.08
C SER A 101 11.56 -3.07 -22.38
N ALA A 102 10.48 -3.86 -22.41
CA ALA A 102 10.13 -4.58 -23.65
C ALA A 102 8.83 -4.12 -24.34
N LEU A 103 7.87 -3.50 -23.65
CA LEU A 103 6.47 -3.52 -24.10
C LEU A 103 5.69 -2.19 -24.01
N GLY A 104 6.39 -1.05 -23.98
CA GLY A 104 5.72 0.25 -24.18
C GLY A 104 4.79 0.74 -23.05
N SER A 105 4.87 0.20 -21.83
CA SER A 105 4.29 0.85 -20.65
C SER A 105 5.06 2.10 -20.30
N ASP A 106 4.35 3.07 -19.70
CA ASP A 106 4.94 4.05 -18.80
C ASP A 106 5.85 3.33 -17.81
N LEU A 107 7.14 3.48 -18.04
CA LEU A 107 8.17 2.58 -17.53
C LEU A 107 8.28 2.77 -16.01
N LEU A 108 7.82 1.80 -15.21
CA LEU A 108 8.20 1.74 -13.79
C LEU A 108 9.73 1.73 -13.73
N GLN A 109 10.29 2.85 -13.28
CA GLN A 109 11.74 3.08 -13.26
C GLN A 109 12.13 3.51 -11.84
N ARG A 110 12.41 2.52 -11.01
CA ARG A 110 12.78 2.75 -9.61
C ARG A 110 13.61 1.60 -9.05
N ASP A 111 14.66 1.94 -8.30
CA ASP A 111 15.32 1.01 -7.39
C ASP A 111 14.84 1.23 -5.95
N VAL A 112 14.68 0.14 -5.18
CA VAL A 112 14.05 0.12 -3.87
C VAL A 112 14.90 -0.67 -2.89
N LEU A 113 15.43 -0.04 -1.86
CA LEU A 113 16.07 -0.74 -0.75
C LEU A 113 15.12 -0.76 0.45
N ARG A 114 14.71 -1.94 0.89
CA ARG A 114 13.91 -2.17 2.10
C ARG A 114 14.79 -2.70 3.22
N LEU A 115 14.61 -2.14 4.41
CA LEU A 115 15.30 -2.50 5.64
C LEU A 115 14.26 -2.66 6.75
N GLN A 116 14.18 -3.83 7.35
CA GLN A 116 13.55 -3.99 8.65
C GLN A 116 14.44 -3.29 9.69
N ALA A 117 13.82 -2.42 10.49
CA ALA A 117 14.53 -1.51 11.38
C ALA A 117 14.16 -1.61 12.85
N TYR A 118 13.18 -2.48 13.18
CA TYR A 118 12.83 -2.77 14.56
C TYR A 118 12.54 -4.27 14.75
N PRO A 119 13.10 -4.90 15.82
CA PRO A 119 14.09 -4.35 16.75
C PRO A 119 15.43 -4.06 16.07
N PHE A 120 16.08 -2.94 16.38
CA PHE A 120 17.25 -2.46 15.63
C PHE A 120 18.44 -3.43 15.72
N GLU A 121 18.64 -3.99 16.90
CA GLU A 121 19.75 -4.89 17.25
C GLU A 121 19.73 -6.18 16.43
N ASP A 122 18.54 -6.63 16.04
CA ASP A 122 18.36 -7.87 15.28
C ASP A 122 18.69 -7.72 13.79
N PHE A 123 18.63 -6.50 13.25
CA PHE A 123 18.70 -6.27 11.80
C PHE A 123 19.88 -5.43 11.34
N VAL A 124 20.47 -4.57 12.18
CA VAL A 124 21.54 -3.65 11.75
C VAL A 124 22.74 -4.38 11.12
N ASP A 125 23.04 -5.60 11.58
CA ASP A 125 24.19 -6.37 11.11
C ASP A 125 24.03 -6.98 9.72
N ILE A 126 22.81 -7.03 9.20
CA ILE A 126 22.52 -7.50 7.83
C ILE A 126 22.23 -6.35 6.85
N TRP A 127 22.18 -5.10 7.33
CA TRP A 127 22.06 -3.92 6.46
C TRP A 127 23.31 -3.70 5.59
N PRO A 128 23.23 -2.90 4.51
CA PRO A 128 24.38 -2.58 3.67
C PRO A 128 25.61 -2.11 4.46
N LYS A 129 26.78 -2.68 4.12
CA LYS A 129 28.09 -2.28 4.68
C LYS A 129 28.73 -1.12 3.92
N HIS A 130 28.20 -0.82 2.74
CA HIS A 130 28.72 0.22 1.86
C HIS A 130 27.62 1.25 1.55
N PRO A 131 27.94 2.55 1.60
CA PRO A 131 29.19 3.12 2.12
C PRO A 131 29.44 2.76 3.61
N ALA A 132 30.68 2.91 4.08
CA ALA A 132 31.10 2.40 5.40
C ALA A 132 30.31 3.03 6.58
N ASP A 133 29.76 4.23 6.38
CA ASP A 133 28.93 4.98 7.30
C ASP A 133 27.42 4.67 7.16
N TYR A 134 27.01 3.72 6.30
CA TYR A 134 25.60 3.43 6.01
C TYR A 134 24.81 3.04 7.24
N ARG A 135 25.28 2.03 7.98
CA ARG A 135 24.58 1.49 9.17
C ARG A 135 24.46 2.52 10.28
N GLU A 136 25.52 3.30 10.51
CA GLU A 136 25.54 4.34 11.54
C GLU A 136 24.53 5.45 11.23
N LYS A 137 24.59 6.02 10.02
CA LYS A 137 23.71 7.12 9.59
C LYS A 137 22.25 6.68 9.51
N MET A 138 21.97 5.52 8.93
CA MET A 138 20.62 4.97 8.88
C MET A 138 20.12 4.56 10.27
N GLY A 139 20.98 4.04 11.14
CA GLY A 139 20.62 3.72 12.53
C GLY A 139 20.16 4.95 13.30
N ARG A 140 20.90 6.07 13.20
CA ARG A 140 20.48 7.35 13.80
C ARG A 140 19.15 7.83 13.24
N TYR A 141 18.95 7.77 11.93
CA TYR A 141 17.68 8.17 11.30
C TYR A 141 16.50 7.30 11.73
N THR A 142 16.65 5.98 11.72
CA THR A 142 15.58 5.03 12.08
C THR A 142 15.16 5.15 13.55
N ALA A 143 16.11 5.42 14.45
CA ALA A 143 15.81 5.71 15.85
C ALA A 143 15.00 7.01 16.02
N GLU A 144 15.41 8.10 15.38
CA GLU A 144 14.69 9.38 15.50
C GLU A 144 13.31 9.35 14.83
N ILE A 145 13.17 8.72 13.67
CA ILE A 145 11.87 8.61 12.99
C ILE A 145 10.89 7.71 13.76
N LYS A 146 11.37 6.66 14.45
CA LYS A 146 10.53 5.82 15.33
C LYS A 146 10.01 6.61 16.53
N LYS A 147 10.86 7.44 17.17
CA LYS A 147 10.42 8.34 18.25
C LYS A 147 9.32 9.28 17.78
N LEU A 148 9.50 9.89 16.60
CA LEU A 148 8.48 10.76 15.99
C LEU A 148 7.19 9.99 15.69
N ALA A 149 7.29 8.78 15.12
CA ALA A 149 6.13 7.95 14.83
C ALA A 149 5.31 7.63 16.08
N ILE A 150 5.96 7.32 17.21
CA ILE A 150 5.29 7.08 18.49
C ILE A 150 4.56 8.34 18.97
N GLN A 151 5.18 9.53 18.86
CA GLN A 151 4.56 10.79 19.26
C GLN A 151 3.32 11.10 18.41
N VAL A 152 3.44 10.95 17.09
CA VAL A 152 2.32 11.16 16.16
C VAL A 152 1.20 10.15 16.41
N PHE A 153 1.54 8.87 16.60
CA PHE A 153 0.57 7.82 16.91
C PHE A 153 -0.21 8.13 18.20
N VAL A 154 0.46 8.56 19.27
CA VAL A 154 -0.21 8.97 20.51
C VAL A 154 -1.19 10.11 20.27
N ALA A 155 -0.81 11.14 19.52
CA ALA A 155 -1.72 12.26 19.19
C ALA A 155 -2.92 11.81 18.32
N ILE A 156 -2.72 10.85 17.41
CA ILE A 156 -3.79 10.22 16.62
C ILE A 156 -4.74 9.44 17.53
N MET A 157 -4.24 8.70 18.53
CA MET A 157 -5.11 8.00 19.48
C MET A 157 -5.88 8.98 20.39
N GLU A 158 -5.20 10.02 20.88
CA GLU A 158 -5.82 11.08 21.69
C GLU A 158 -6.93 11.82 20.92
N SER A 159 -6.73 12.11 19.63
CA SER A 159 -7.77 12.75 18.79
C SER A 159 -9.00 11.87 18.57
N LEU A 160 -8.86 10.54 18.65
CA LEU A 160 -9.99 9.58 18.63
C LEU A 160 -10.60 9.34 20.02
N ASN A 161 -10.13 10.04 21.08
CA ASN A 161 -10.49 9.77 22.47
C ASN A 161 -10.23 8.32 22.91
N LEU A 162 -9.23 7.68 22.30
CA LEU A 162 -8.76 6.34 22.66
C LEU A 162 -7.67 6.41 23.72
N ASP A 163 -7.58 5.37 24.55
CA ASP A 163 -6.49 5.25 25.51
C ASP A 163 -5.21 4.89 24.73
N ALA A 164 -4.29 5.84 24.67
CA ALA A 164 -3.03 5.67 23.98
C ALA A 164 -2.08 4.73 24.72
N THR A 165 -2.27 4.43 26.02
CA THR A 165 -1.26 3.74 26.85
C THR A 165 -1.00 2.33 26.36
N TYR A 166 -2.05 1.50 26.25
CA TYR A 166 -1.95 0.12 25.78
C TYR A 166 -1.51 0.04 24.32
N LEU A 167 -2.13 0.85 23.46
CA LEU A 167 -1.82 0.85 22.03
C LEU A 167 -0.42 1.39 21.74
N LYS A 168 0.09 2.32 22.56
CA LYS A 168 1.45 2.82 22.46
C LYS A 168 2.46 1.72 22.74
N GLU A 169 2.25 0.90 23.77
CA GLU A 169 3.17 -0.21 24.06
C GLU A 169 3.23 -1.21 22.90
N ASN A 170 2.08 -1.55 22.31
CA ASN A 170 2.02 -2.43 21.13
C ASN A 170 2.66 -1.77 19.90
N PHE A 171 2.45 -0.47 19.69
CA PHE A 171 3.04 0.28 18.57
C PHE A 171 4.56 0.47 18.73
N ASP A 172 5.04 0.65 19.96
CA ASP A 172 6.45 0.79 20.30
C ASP A 172 7.21 -0.50 19.97
N LYS A 173 6.66 -1.65 20.38
CA LYS A 173 7.18 -2.99 20.02
C LYS A 173 6.90 -3.41 18.57
N GLY A 174 6.00 -2.70 17.90
CA GLY A 174 5.56 -3.01 16.56
C GLY A 174 6.59 -2.75 15.47
N MET A 175 6.28 -3.25 14.27
CA MET A 175 7.18 -3.26 13.13
C MET A 175 7.59 -1.83 12.70
N GLN A 176 8.87 -1.67 12.38
CA GLN A 176 9.37 -0.56 11.57
C GLN A 176 10.04 -1.11 10.31
N LEU A 177 9.52 -0.74 9.15
CA LEU A 177 10.11 -1.04 7.85
C LEU A 177 10.48 0.27 7.16
N VAL A 178 11.71 0.38 6.66
CA VAL A 178 12.18 1.56 5.94
C VAL A 178 12.42 1.19 4.49
N ALA A 179 11.75 1.89 3.56
CA ALA A 179 11.99 1.76 2.13
C ALA A 179 12.60 3.04 1.57
N THR A 180 13.83 2.93 1.07
CA THR A 180 14.44 3.99 0.27
C THR A 180 14.11 3.80 -1.19
N ASN A 181 13.67 4.87 -1.83
CA ASN A 181 13.18 4.95 -3.19
C ASN A 181 14.15 5.77 -4.01
N SER A 182 14.71 5.21 -5.09
CA SER A 182 15.57 5.95 -6.03
C SER A 182 14.96 5.93 -7.43
N TYR A 183 14.64 7.12 -7.94
CA TYR A 183 14.05 7.34 -9.26
C TYR A 183 15.08 8.09 -10.12
N PRO A 184 15.70 7.44 -11.11
CA PRO A 184 16.80 8.02 -11.86
C PRO A 184 16.37 9.17 -12.78
N SER A 185 17.29 10.09 -13.06
CA SER A 185 17.07 11.33 -13.84
C SER A 185 16.80 11.15 -15.34
N LYS A 186 17.08 9.98 -15.91
CA LYS A 186 17.01 9.74 -17.36
C LYS A 186 15.72 9.04 -17.75
N SER A 187 14.64 9.80 -17.83
CA SER A 187 13.45 9.44 -18.60
C SER A 187 13.42 10.27 -19.88
N ILE A 188 13.63 9.65 -21.03
CA ILE A 188 13.47 10.28 -22.36
C ILE A 188 11.99 10.19 -22.83
N SER A 189 11.06 9.69 -22.01
CA SER A 189 9.64 9.52 -22.38
C SER A 189 8.71 10.39 -21.54
N ASP A 190 7.56 10.75 -22.14
CA ASP A 190 6.58 11.75 -21.71
C ASP A 190 5.72 11.33 -20.50
N ILE A 191 6.33 11.12 -19.33
CA ILE A 191 5.74 10.69 -18.04
C ILE A 191 5.97 9.19 -17.81
N LYS A 192 6.59 8.87 -16.67
CA LYS A 192 6.77 7.51 -16.18
C LYS A 192 6.21 7.43 -14.77
N ILE A 193 5.33 6.47 -14.53
CA ILE A 193 4.96 6.10 -13.16
C ILE A 193 6.22 5.54 -12.49
N GLY A 194 6.63 6.09 -11.37
CA GLY A 194 7.73 5.57 -10.55
C GLY A 194 7.25 4.59 -9.48
N THR A 195 6.07 4.85 -8.91
CA THR A 195 5.39 3.95 -7.97
C THR A 195 3.91 3.99 -8.30
N PRO A 196 3.28 2.83 -8.57
CA PRO A 196 1.89 2.78 -9.00
C PRO A 196 0.93 3.25 -7.89
N PRO A 197 -0.32 3.59 -8.22
CA PRO A 197 -1.34 3.90 -7.23
C PRO A 197 -1.48 2.79 -6.19
N HIS A 198 -1.42 3.16 -4.91
CA HIS A 198 -1.59 2.25 -3.78
C HIS A 198 -2.01 3.04 -2.53
N THR A 199 -2.43 2.31 -1.51
CA THR A 199 -2.50 2.77 -0.12
C THR A 199 -1.42 2.07 0.69
N ASP A 200 -1.09 2.62 1.86
CA ASP A 200 -0.09 2.04 2.75
C ASP A 200 -0.73 1.08 3.75
N PHE A 201 -0.25 -0.16 3.81
CA PHE A 201 -0.85 -1.22 4.63
C PHE A 201 -0.75 -1.01 6.15
N GLY A 202 0.14 -0.13 6.64
CA GLY A 202 0.48 -0.01 8.06
C GLY A 202 -0.50 0.82 8.89
N ILE A 203 -0.04 1.31 10.05
CA ILE A 203 -0.77 2.29 10.86
C ILE A 203 -0.47 3.71 10.35
N ILE A 204 0.82 4.06 10.26
CA ILE A 204 1.26 5.33 9.67
C ILE A 204 2.55 5.15 8.88
N THR A 205 2.74 6.01 7.88
CA THR A 205 4.01 6.14 7.14
C THR A 205 4.55 7.55 7.30
N ILE A 206 5.84 7.69 7.58
CA ILE A 206 6.53 8.99 7.60
C ILE A 206 7.52 9.05 6.43
N LEU A 207 7.37 10.05 5.57
CA LEU A 207 8.06 10.19 4.30
C LEU A 207 8.89 11.47 4.26
N VAL A 208 10.15 11.33 3.83
CA VAL A 208 10.99 12.44 3.35
C VAL A 208 11.32 12.24 1.88
N GLN A 209 11.39 13.33 1.10
CA GLN A 209 11.69 13.30 -0.34
C GLN A 209 12.61 14.43 -0.78
N THR A 210 13.46 14.20 -1.78
CA THR A 210 14.44 15.19 -2.29
C THR A 210 13.88 16.11 -3.37
N ALA A 211 12.87 15.67 -4.12
CA ALA A 211 12.24 16.39 -5.21
C ALA A 211 10.74 16.06 -5.32
N PRO A 212 9.92 16.94 -5.95
CA PRO A 212 8.51 16.66 -6.26
C PRO A 212 8.31 15.40 -7.11
N GLY A 213 7.06 14.92 -7.17
CA GLY A 213 6.67 13.74 -7.97
C GLY A 213 5.63 12.87 -7.27
N LEU A 214 5.45 13.04 -5.96
CA LEU A 214 4.35 12.41 -5.22
C LEU A 214 3.01 13.03 -5.64
N GLN A 215 2.04 12.18 -5.94
CA GLN A 215 0.67 12.56 -6.20
C GLN A 215 -0.27 11.80 -5.27
N VAL A 216 -1.36 12.44 -4.88
CA VAL A 216 -2.39 11.91 -4.00
C VAL A 216 -3.73 12.06 -4.71
N MET A 217 -4.59 11.07 -4.57
CA MET A 217 -5.94 11.12 -5.10
C MET A 217 -6.80 12.03 -4.22
N ASP A 218 -7.42 13.04 -4.80
CA ASP A 218 -8.41 13.86 -4.10
C ASP A 218 -9.72 13.06 -4.00
N ASN A 219 -10.13 12.75 -2.77
CA ASN A 219 -11.34 11.95 -2.52
C ASN A 219 -12.63 12.70 -2.91
N LEU A 220 -12.60 14.01 -3.12
CA LEU A 220 -13.78 14.80 -3.49
C LEU A 220 -14.10 14.72 -4.98
N ASP A 221 -13.08 14.79 -5.84
CA ASP A 221 -13.24 14.84 -7.30
C ASP A 221 -12.64 13.62 -8.04
N GLY A 222 -11.94 12.73 -7.32
CA GLY A 222 -11.33 11.53 -7.89
C GLY A 222 -10.16 11.81 -8.82
N THR A 223 -9.51 12.98 -8.69
CA THR A 223 -8.39 13.37 -9.55
C THR A 223 -7.04 13.30 -8.81
N TRP A 224 -5.99 12.99 -9.56
CA TRP A 224 -4.61 13.05 -9.06
C TRP A 224 -4.16 14.49 -8.86
N LYS A 225 -3.70 14.81 -7.65
CA LYS A 225 -3.13 16.10 -7.28
C LYS A 225 -1.69 15.95 -6.81
N ASP A 226 -0.83 16.90 -7.18
CA ASP A 226 0.55 16.93 -6.70
C ASP A 226 0.58 17.22 -5.19
N ALA A 227 1.26 16.37 -4.43
CA ALA A 227 1.56 16.62 -3.03
C ALA A 227 2.90 17.38 -2.94
N PRO A 228 2.86 18.70 -2.62
CA PRO A 228 4.04 19.54 -2.74
C PRO A 228 5.15 19.10 -1.79
N LYS A 229 6.41 19.19 -2.26
CA LYS A 229 7.56 19.07 -1.36
C LYS A 229 7.71 20.37 -0.58
N LEU A 230 7.70 20.28 0.75
CA LEU A 230 7.98 21.40 1.65
C LEU A 230 9.31 21.16 2.39
N GLU A 231 10.26 22.08 2.21
CA GLU A 231 11.59 21.99 2.85
C GLU A 231 11.48 21.98 4.38
N GLY A 232 12.25 21.10 5.03
CA GLY A 232 12.26 20.98 6.49
C GLY A 232 11.00 20.34 7.09
N SER A 233 10.12 19.78 6.27
CA SER A 233 8.94 19.01 6.71
C SER A 233 9.09 17.53 6.41
N LEU A 234 8.29 16.73 7.11
CA LEU A 234 8.04 15.32 6.81
C LEU A 234 6.56 15.15 6.46
N GLN A 235 6.23 14.22 5.56
CA GLN A 235 4.84 13.88 5.25
C GLN A 235 4.43 12.66 6.05
N VAL A 236 3.27 12.70 6.70
CA VAL A 236 2.67 11.58 7.42
C VAL A 236 1.44 11.11 6.64
N PHE A 237 1.37 9.81 6.36
CA PHE A 237 0.22 9.15 5.76
C PHE A 237 -0.48 8.29 6.79
N VAL A 238 -1.81 8.30 6.76
CA VAL A 238 -2.67 7.30 7.40
C VAL A 238 -2.58 6.01 6.60
N GLY A 239 -2.35 4.88 7.28
CA GLY A 239 -2.37 3.56 6.65
C GLY A 239 -3.67 2.80 6.87
N ASP A 240 -3.83 1.71 6.13
CA ASP A 240 -5.04 0.89 6.08
C ASP A 240 -5.43 0.33 7.45
N LEU A 241 -4.47 -0.07 8.28
CA LEU A 241 -4.77 -0.57 9.62
C LEU A 241 -5.27 0.53 10.56
N LEU A 242 -4.85 1.79 10.36
CA LEU A 242 -5.39 2.91 11.12
C LEU A 242 -6.80 3.29 10.64
N GLU A 243 -7.09 3.16 9.35
CA GLU A 243 -8.45 3.27 8.84
C GLU A 243 -9.37 2.21 9.47
N VAL A 244 -8.92 0.95 9.55
CA VAL A 244 -9.66 -0.12 10.26
C VAL A 244 -9.83 0.19 11.74
N LEU A 245 -8.74 0.52 12.45
CA LEU A 245 -8.76 0.80 13.89
C LEU A 245 -9.70 1.97 14.24
N SER A 246 -9.73 2.99 13.38
CA SER A 246 -10.59 4.17 13.52
C SER A 246 -12.03 3.94 13.06
N ASN A 247 -12.40 2.70 12.71
CA ASN A 247 -13.71 2.36 12.16
C ASN A 247 -14.09 3.18 10.92
N GLY A 248 -13.11 3.43 10.04
CA GLY A 248 -13.30 4.21 8.82
C GLY A 248 -13.34 5.73 9.04
N MET A 249 -13.16 6.24 10.26
CA MET A 249 -13.13 7.69 10.50
C MET A 249 -11.93 8.37 9.86
N TYR A 250 -10.75 7.75 9.94
CA TYR A 250 -9.53 8.24 9.29
C TYR A 250 -9.32 7.52 7.97
N LYS A 251 -8.80 8.25 6.97
CA LYS A 251 -8.74 7.78 5.58
C LYS A 251 -7.32 7.46 5.15
N SER A 252 -7.09 6.23 4.72
CA SER A 252 -5.90 5.82 4.00
C SER A 252 -6.02 6.32 2.57
N VAL A 253 -5.14 7.25 2.18
CA VAL A 253 -5.28 7.95 0.90
C VAL A 253 -4.50 7.27 -0.21
N MET A 254 -5.16 7.07 -1.34
CA MET A 254 -4.51 6.53 -2.53
C MET A 254 -3.47 7.52 -3.05
N HIS A 255 -2.24 7.05 -3.25
CA HIS A 255 -1.12 7.86 -3.68
C HIS A 255 -0.24 7.13 -4.70
N GLN A 256 0.46 7.89 -5.52
CA GLN A 256 1.39 7.39 -6.53
C GLN A 256 2.62 8.30 -6.62
N VAL A 257 3.65 7.83 -7.31
CA VAL A 257 4.80 8.67 -7.66
C VAL A 257 4.95 8.71 -9.16
N ILE A 258 4.98 9.91 -9.72
CA ILE A 258 5.42 10.18 -11.09
C ILE A 258 6.91 10.51 -11.06
N VAL A 259 7.68 9.89 -11.95
CA VAL A 259 9.10 10.19 -12.12
C VAL A 259 9.20 11.62 -12.66
N PRO A 260 9.83 12.55 -11.93
CA PRO A 260 9.91 13.93 -12.38
C PRO A 260 10.84 14.03 -13.60
N SER A 261 10.45 14.82 -14.59
CA SER A 261 11.28 15.17 -15.76
C SER A 261 12.42 16.11 -15.36
N THR A 262 13.37 15.61 -14.57
CA THR A 262 14.48 16.41 -14.04
C THR A 262 15.82 15.74 -14.30
N ASN A 263 16.88 16.54 -14.42
CA ASN A 263 18.24 16.04 -14.59
C ASN A 263 18.84 15.42 -13.31
N LYS A 264 18.08 15.33 -12.21
CA LYS A 264 18.55 14.81 -10.92
C LYS A 264 17.73 13.59 -10.50
N THR A 265 18.40 12.63 -9.87
CA THR A 265 17.72 11.47 -9.26
C THR A 265 16.81 11.97 -8.14
N ARG A 266 15.52 11.63 -8.21
CA ARG A 266 14.60 11.84 -7.09
C ARG A 266 14.81 10.69 -6.11
N MET A 267 14.83 11.01 -4.83
CA MET A 267 14.89 10.02 -3.77
C MET A 267 13.84 10.28 -2.70
N SER A 268 13.34 9.22 -2.08
CA SER A 268 12.54 9.33 -0.86
C SER A 268 12.82 8.19 0.11
N ILE A 269 12.72 8.45 1.41
CA ILE A 269 12.80 7.44 2.47
C ILE A 269 11.42 7.39 3.13
N ALA A 270 10.72 6.27 2.96
CA ALA A 270 9.44 5.99 3.60
C ALA A 270 9.68 5.08 4.82
N SER A 271 9.27 5.52 6.01
CA SER A 271 9.31 4.73 7.24
C SER A 271 7.88 4.29 7.58
N PHE A 272 7.59 3.01 7.39
CA PHE A 272 6.30 2.38 7.69
C PHE A 272 6.31 1.90 9.14
N HIS A 273 5.26 2.24 9.88
CA HIS A 273 5.08 1.85 11.27
C HIS A 273 3.75 1.10 11.44
N SER A 274 3.81 -0.04 12.12
CA SER A 274 2.66 -0.87 12.40
C SER A 274 2.79 -1.51 13.78
N PHE A 275 1.80 -2.30 14.18
CA PHE A 275 1.92 -3.23 15.31
C PHE A 275 2.82 -4.43 14.94
N GLU A 276 2.92 -5.41 15.84
CA GLU A 276 3.60 -6.69 15.56
C GLU A 276 2.85 -7.50 14.47
N PHE A 277 3.56 -8.40 13.78
CA PHE A 277 3.00 -9.13 12.62
C PHE A 277 1.75 -9.94 12.93
N ASP A 278 1.64 -10.48 14.15
CA ASP A 278 0.54 -11.34 14.57
C ASP A 278 -0.58 -10.57 15.30
N GLU A 279 -0.44 -9.24 15.42
CA GLU A 279 -1.45 -8.42 16.10
C GLU A 279 -2.69 -8.25 15.21
N ILE A 280 -3.85 -8.68 15.72
CA ILE A 280 -5.13 -8.50 15.05
C ILE A 280 -5.61 -7.06 15.27
N VAL A 281 -5.73 -6.30 14.19
CA VAL A 281 -6.31 -4.94 14.23
C VAL A 281 -7.81 -5.01 13.91
N GLU A 282 -8.61 -4.56 14.86
CA GLU A 282 -10.06 -4.42 14.71
C GLU A 282 -10.48 -2.97 15.01
N PRO A 283 -11.67 -2.54 14.55
CA PRO A 283 -12.24 -1.25 14.95
C PRO A 283 -12.23 -1.11 16.47
N ALA A 284 -11.71 0.01 16.97
CA ALA A 284 -11.65 0.26 18.40
C ALA A 284 -13.08 0.25 18.97
N LYS A 285 -13.31 -0.53 20.03
CA LYS A 285 -14.65 -0.74 20.61
C LYS A 285 -15.40 0.55 20.95
N LYS A 286 -14.69 1.61 21.33
CA LYS A 286 -15.26 2.94 21.62
C LYS A 286 -15.80 3.68 20.37
N LEU A 287 -15.40 3.26 19.17
CA LEU A 287 -15.74 3.88 17.89
C LEU A 287 -16.76 3.06 17.10
N VAL A 288 -17.27 1.97 17.67
CA VAL A 288 -18.30 1.12 17.06
C VAL A 288 -19.62 1.38 17.78
N ASP A 289 -20.64 1.80 17.03
CA ASP A 289 -21.98 2.02 17.58
C ASP A 289 -22.61 0.69 18.07
N GLU A 290 -23.38 0.75 19.16
CA GLU A 290 -23.99 -0.41 19.82
C GLU A 290 -24.93 -1.24 18.89
N GLU A 291 -25.38 -0.68 17.77
CA GLU A 291 -26.23 -1.40 16.81
C GLU A 291 -25.47 -2.43 15.94
N GLY A 292 -24.13 -2.42 15.96
CA GLY A 292 -23.30 -3.31 15.13
C GLY A 292 -22.88 -4.65 15.76
N VAL A 293 -22.94 -4.78 17.10
CA VAL A 293 -22.41 -5.94 17.81
C VAL A 293 -23.45 -6.57 18.71
N LYS A 294 -24.35 -7.38 18.12
CA LYS A 294 -24.92 -8.51 18.87
C LYS A 294 -23.83 -9.55 19.01
N SER A 295 -23.15 -9.54 20.16
CA SER A 295 -22.25 -10.61 20.59
C SER A 295 -23.06 -11.90 20.72
N ALA A 296 -23.05 -12.74 19.69
CA ALA A 296 -23.39 -14.14 19.85
C ALA A 296 -22.18 -14.81 20.52
N HIS A 297 -22.22 -14.91 21.85
CA HIS A 297 -21.34 -15.82 22.56
C HIS A 297 -21.64 -17.25 22.06
N CYS A 298 -20.68 -17.84 21.34
CA CYS A 298 -20.62 -19.28 21.17
C CYS A 298 -19.36 -19.76 21.87
N SER A 299 -19.54 -20.60 22.89
CA SER A 299 -18.47 -21.17 23.71
C SER A 299 -17.47 -21.96 22.87
N MET A 300 -16.19 -21.61 22.98
CA MET A 300 -15.10 -22.40 22.41
C MET A 300 -14.97 -23.75 23.13
N GLY A 301 -15.03 -24.84 22.36
CA GLY A 301 -14.34 -26.07 22.72
C GLY A 301 -12.86 -25.88 22.42
N SER A 302 -12.00 -26.07 23.41
CA SER A 302 -10.55 -26.07 23.23
C SER A 302 -10.12 -27.33 22.47
N SER A 303 -9.52 -27.16 21.29
CA SER A 303 -8.49 -28.10 20.84
C SER A 303 -7.49 -27.40 19.94
N THR A 304 -6.26 -27.36 20.42
CA THR A 304 -5.05 -27.09 19.65
C THR A 304 -4.88 -28.15 18.57
N ASP A 305 -5.16 -27.81 17.32
CA ASP A 305 -4.66 -28.53 16.14
C ASP A 305 -4.54 -27.52 14.99
N TYR A 306 -3.31 -27.20 14.58
CA TYR A 306 -2.98 -26.39 13.40
C TYR A 306 -3.22 -27.18 12.10
N ASN A 307 -4.43 -27.72 11.93
CA ASN A 307 -4.99 -28.01 10.62
C ASN A 307 -5.92 -26.85 10.29
N MET A 308 -5.35 -25.77 9.76
CA MET A 308 -6.11 -24.61 9.29
C MET A 308 -6.89 -25.02 8.03
N LEU A 309 -7.96 -25.79 8.23
CA LEU A 309 -8.94 -26.10 7.20
C LEU A 309 -9.56 -24.76 6.80
N MET A 310 -9.33 -24.36 5.55
CA MET A 310 -9.97 -23.17 4.96
C MET A 310 -11.49 -23.27 5.19
N PRO A 311 -12.11 -22.31 5.92
CA PRO A 311 -13.54 -22.36 6.19
C PRO A 311 -14.34 -22.44 4.89
N ILE A 312 -15.35 -23.31 4.84
CA ILE A 312 -16.27 -23.44 3.71
C ILE A 312 -17.64 -22.92 4.15
N ILE A 313 -18.16 -21.92 3.44
CA ILE A 313 -19.43 -21.26 3.74
C ILE A 313 -20.45 -21.56 2.66
N ASP A 314 -21.60 -22.12 3.05
CA ASP A 314 -22.72 -22.36 2.15
C ASP A 314 -23.59 -21.10 1.99
N LEU A 315 -23.51 -20.45 0.83
CA LEU A 315 -24.26 -19.21 0.57
C LEU A 315 -25.74 -19.45 0.28
N SER A 316 -26.16 -20.67 -0.08
CA SER A 316 -27.59 -20.97 -0.28
C SER A 316 -28.41 -20.76 0.99
N LEU A 317 -27.75 -20.86 2.14
CA LEU A 317 -28.34 -20.65 3.46
C LEU A 317 -28.68 -19.18 3.74
N LEU A 318 -28.14 -18.22 2.99
CA LEU A 318 -28.47 -16.79 3.14
C LEU A 318 -29.92 -16.45 2.76
N GLN A 319 -30.56 -17.30 1.96
CA GLN A 319 -31.92 -17.10 1.41
C GLN A 319 -32.99 -17.95 2.12
N LYS A 320 -32.64 -18.66 3.21
CA LYS A 320 -33.60 -19.50 3.95
C LYS A 320 -34.47 -18.68 4.89
N ASP A 321 -34.14 -18.68 6.18
CA ASP A 321 -34.86 -17.94 7.23
C ASP A 321 -33.89 -17.00 7.96
N HIS A 322 -34.43 -16.07 8.74
CA HIS A 322 -33.64 -15.05 9.44
C HIS A 322 -32.60 -15.64 10.40
N GLN A 323 -32.88 -16.76 11.07
CA GLN A 323 -31.93 -17.39 12.00
C GLN A 323 -30.77 -18.01 11.22
N THR A 324 -31.09 -18.78 10.18
CA THR A 324 -30.08 -19.40 9.31
C THR A 324 -29.22 -18.35 8.62
N ARG A 325 -29.83 -17.27 8.09
CA ARG A 325 -29.09 -16.15 7.49
C ARG A 325 -28.14 -15.50 8.50
N SER A 326 -28.59 -15.26 9.73
CA SER A 326 -27.75 -14.68 10.79
C SER A 326 -26.56 -15.56 11.14
N LEU A 327 -26.73 -16.89 11.11
CA LEU A 327 -25.64 -17.83 11.34
C LEU A 327 -24.58 -17.76 10.24
N VAL A 328 -25.00 -17.74 8.97
CA VAL A 328 -24.07 -17.63 7.83
C VAL A 328 -23.32 -16.30 7.85
N ILE A 329 -23.99 -15.19 8.16
CA ILE A 329 -23.32 -13.88 8.35
C ILE A 329 -22.29 -13.96 9.48
N SER A 330 -22.60 -14.65 10.57
CA SER A 330 -21.65 -14.86 11.66
C SER A 330 -20.45 -15.71 11.22
N GLN A 331 -20.65 -16.73 10.38
CA GLN A 331 -19.57 -17.55 9.83
C GLN A 331 -18.66 -16.76 8.88
N ILE A 332 -19.24 -15.90 8.03
CA ILE A 332 -18.48 -14.99 7.16
C ILE A 332 -17.64 -14.07 8.02
N ARG A 333 -18.27 -13.41 9.01
CA ARG A 333 -17.59 -12.53 9.95
C ARG A 333 -16.44 -13.23 10.66
N GLU A 334 -16.68 -14.43 11.19
CA GLU A 334 -15.67 -15.18 11.93
C GLU A 334 -14.52 -15.64 11.03
N SER A 335 -14.83 -16.08 9.80
CA SER A 335 -13.81 -16.48 8.83
C SER A 335 -12.94 -15.31 8.41
N CYS A 336 -13.52 -14.12 8.20
CA CYS A 336 -12.75 -12.89 7.97
C CYS A 336 -11.86 -12.55 9.18
N ARG A 337 -12.37 -12.71 10.40
CA ARG A 337 -11.63 -12.37 11.64
C ARG A 337 -10.49 -13.33 11.95
N THR A 338 -10.64 -14.61 11.65
CA THR A 338 -9.71 -15.65 12.14
C THR A 338 -8.86 -16.27 11.06
N ALA A 339 -9.43 -16.56 9.89
CA ALA A 339 -8.73 -17.22 8.80
C ALA A 339 -8.22 -16.22 7.74
N GLY A 340 -8.88 -15.06 7.59
CA GLY A 340 -8.60 -14.07 6.54
C GLY A 340 -8.97 -14.53 5.13
N ILE A 341 -9.42 -15.78 4.97
CA ILE A 341 -9.88 -16.40 3.73
C ILE A 341 -10.95 -17.45 4.05
N PHE A 342 -11.91 -17.64 3.14
CA PHE A 342 -12.87 -18.74 3.17
C PHE A 342 -13.29 -19.11 1.74
N ALA A 343 -13.64 -20.38 1.54
CA ALA A 343 -14.29 -20.84 0.32
C ALA A 343 -15.81 -20.68 0.46
N VAL A 344 -16.50 -20.45 -0.65
CA VAL A 344 -17.96 -20.44 -0.70
C VAL A 344 -18.46 -21.57 -1.58
N ILE A 345 -19.56 -22.22 -1.17
CA ILE A 345 -20.28 -23.23 -1.95
C ILE A 345 -21.73 -22.81 -2.13
N ASN A 346 -22.41 -23.41 -3.10
CA ASN A 346 -23.80 -23.13 -3.43
C ASN A 346 -24.07 -21.62 -3.60
N HIS A 347 -23.09 -20.90 -4.17
CA HIS A 347 -23.14 -19.46 -4.44
C HIS A 347 -24.06 -19.09 -5.62
N GLY A 348 -24.64 -20.09 -6.29
CA GLY A 348 -25.60 -19.89 -7.38
C GLY A 348 -24.98 -19.71 -8.76
N ILE A 349 -23.64 -19.71 -8.89
CA ILE A 349 -22.98 -19.73 -10.20
C ILE A 349 -22.89 -21.21 -10.63
N PRO A 350 -23.44 -21.60 -11.79
CA PRO A 350 -23.36 -22.96 -12.28
C PRO A 350 -21.90 -23.39 -12.52
N GLU A 351 -21.57 -24.64 -12.19
CA GLU A 351 -20.24 -25.21 -12.41
C GLU A 351 -19.79 -25.08 -13.87
N THR A 352 -20.72 -25.30 -14.81
CA THR A 352 -20.47 -25.15 -16.26
C THR A 352 -20.00 -23.73 -16.62
N ILE A 353 -20.56 -22.69 -15.99
CA ILE A 353 -20.16 -21.30 -16.25
C ILE A 353 -18.75 -21.03 -15.71
N ALA A 354 -18.41 -21.57 -14.53
CA ALA A 354 -17.07 -21.44 -13.97
C ALA A 354 -16.02 -22.17 -14.85
N GLU A 355 -16.33 -23.38 -15.32
CA GLU A 355 -15.48 -24.15 -16.23
C GLU A 355 -15.29 -23.46 -17.59
N GLU A 356 -16.37 -22.94 -18.17
CA GLU A 356 -16.33 -22.16 -19.41
C GLU A 356 -15.47 -20.91 -19.25
N ALA A 357 -15.65 -20.15 -18.16
CA ALA A 357 -14.84 -18.98 -17.87
C ALA A 357 -13.34 -19.32 -17.74
N LEU A 358 -12.99 -20.41 -17.05
CA LEU A 358 -11.60 -20.87 -16.96
C LEU A 358 -11.05 -21.30 -18.32
N THR A 359 -11.84 -21.99 -19.13
CA THR A 359 -11.46 -22.48 -20.46
C THR A 359 -11.19 -21.32 -21.41
N VAL A 360 -12.12 -20.37 -21.48
CA VAL A 360 -12.02 -19.16 -22.29
C VAL A 360 -10.80 -18.31 -21.90
N ASN A 361 -10.53 -18.16 -20.61
CA ASN A 361 -9.34 -17.45 -20.12
C ASN A 361 -8.05 -18.17 -20.47
N LYS A 362 -8.00 -19.49 -20.28
CA LYS A 362 -6.85 -20.30 -20.71
C LYS A 362 -6.59 -20.15 -22.21
N ASN A 363 -7.63 -20.15 -23.02
CA ASN A 363 -7.53 -19.94 -24.47
C ASN A 363 -7.00 -18.54 -24.81
N PHE A 364 -7.48 -17.49 -24.13
CA PHE A 364 -6.94 -16.13 -24.28
C PHE A 364 -5.45 -16.07 -23.94
N PHE A 365 -5.03 -16.62 -22.79
CA PHE A 365 -3.63 -16.60 -22.37
C PHE A 365 -2.71 -17.43 -23.29
N ASN A 366 -3.24 -18.44 -23.97
CA ASN A 366 -2.50 -19.19 -25.00
C ASN A 366 -2.38 -18.44 -26.35
N LEU A 367 -3.05 -17.30 -26.53
CA LEU A 367 -2.89 -16.50 -27.75
C LEU A 367 -1.47 -15.92 -27.85
N PRO A 368 -0.98 -15.68 -29.09
CA PRO A 368 0.24 -14.92 -29.32
C PRO A 368 0.27 -13.62 -28.52
N LEU A 369 1.42 -13.31 -27.93
CA LEU A 369 1.61 -12.12 -27.09
C LEU A 369 1.11 -10.83 -27.79
N LYS A 370 1.38 -10.70 -29.09
CA LYS A 370 0.93 -9.57 -29.93
C LYS A 370 -0.58 -9.30 -29.87
N ILE A 371 -1.41 -10.34 -29.71
CA ILE A 371 -2.87 -10.19 -29.59
C ILE A 371 -3.24 -9.73 -28.17
N LYS A 372 -2.59 -10.31 -27.15
CA LYS A 372 -2.82 -9.93 -25.74
C LYS A 372 -2.36 -8.50 -25.44
N GLU A 373 -1.29 -8.05 -26.11
CA GLU A 373 -0.74 -6.70 -26.02
C GLU A 373 -1.72 -5.59 -26.45
N GLU A 374 -2.73 -5.87 -27.28
CA GLU A 374 -3.75 -4.88 -27.65
C GLU A 374 -4.52 -4.36 -26.43
N PHE A 375 -4.60 -5.17 -25.38
CA PHE A 375 -5.25 -4.83 -24.12
C PHE A 375 -4.30 -4.23 -23.08
N PHE A 376 -3.02 -4.07 -23.42
CA PHE A 376 -2.06 -3.47 -22.50
C PHE A 376 -2.36 -1.98 -22.29
N SER A 377 -2.22 -1.50 -21.07
CA SER A 377 -2.35 -0.08 -20.75
C SER A 377 -1.68 0.27 -19.42
N PRO A 378 -0.98 1.43 -19.33
CA PRO A 378 -0.47 1.91 -18.05
C PRO A 378 -1.61 2.38 -17.12
N ASP A 379 -2.73 2.86 -17.67
CA ASP A 379 -3.90 3.27 -16.91
C ASP A 379 -4.48 2.08 -16.12
N MET A 380 -4.55 2.21 -14.80
CA MET A 380 -5.11 1.18 -13.93
C MET A 380 -6.64 1.14 -13.94
N TYR A 381 -7.28 2.21 -14.42
CA TYR A 381 -8.72 2.36 -14.51
C TYR A 381 -9.28 1.99 -15.88
N LYS A 382 -8.43 1.60 -16.83
CA LYS A 382 -8.88 1.10 -18.12
C LYS A 382 -9.80 -0.12 -17.90
N PRO A 383 -10.99 -0.15 -18.51
CA PRO A 383 -11.96 -1.22 -18.29
C PRO A 383 -11.45 -2.63 -18.65
N VAL A 384 -10.52 -2.71 -19.60
CA VAL A 384 -9.86 -3.95 -19.98
C VAL A 384 -8.36 -3.72 -20.01
N LYS A 385 -7.63 -4.51 -19.22
CA LYS A 385 -6.18 -4.36 -19.05
C LYS A 385 -5.47 -5.70 -18.96
N TYR A 386 -4.57 -5.94 -19.90
CA TYR A 386 -3.59 -7.03 -19.84
C TYR A 386 -2.29 -6.54 -19.20
N GLY A 387 -1.64 -7.40 -18.41
CA GLY A 387 -0.30 -7.12 -17.88
C GLY A 387 0.50 -8.38 -17.60
N THR A 388 1.80 -8.20 -17.42
CA THR A 388 2.76 -9.29 -17.15
C THR A 388 3.66 -8.92 -15.98
N ASN A 389 4.18 -9.92 -15.27
CA ASN A 389 5.29 -9.76 -14.33
C ASN A 389 6.46 -10.57 -14.86
N GLN A 390 7.63 -9.94 -15.05
CA GLN A 390 8.86 -10.63 -15.45
C GLN A 390 9.81 -10.77 -14.26
N GLY A 391 10.17 -12.01 -13.94
CA GLY A 391 11.16 -12.32 -12.90
C GLY A 391 12.57 -12.24 -13.48
N GLY A 392 13.11 -11.03 -13.63
CA GLY A 392 14.50 -10.83 -14.07
C GLY A 392 14.85 -11.55 -15.39
N ALA A 393 16.07 -12.07 -15.50
CA ALA A 393 16.68 -12.61 -16.73
C ALA A 393 16.00 -13.88 -17.33
N HIS A 394 14.88 -14.34 -16.78
CA HIS A 394 14.27 -15.65 -17.11
C HIS A 394 12.85 -15.60 -17.71
N GLY A 395 12.35 -14.43 -18.10
CA GLY A 395 11.06 -14.32 -18.82
C GLY A 395 9.85 -13.98 -17.94
N ILE A 396 8.65 -14.14 -18.50
CA ILE A 396 7.36 -13.83 -17.84
C ILE A 396 7.08 -14.86 -16.74
N LEU A 397 6.97 -14.41 -15.49
CA LEU A 397 6.65 -15.21 -14.31
C LEU A 397 5.13 -15.49 -14.21
N TRP A 398 4.32 -14.48 -14.51
CA TRP A 398 2.86 -14.60 -14.62
C TRP A 398 2.28 -13.47 -15.46
N GLU A 399 1.07 -13.69 -15.96
CA GLU A 399 0.30 -12.71 -16.71
C GLU A 399 -1.11 -12.59 -16.16
N TYR A 400 -1.75 -11.44 -16.39
CA TYR A 400 -3.09 -11.17 -15.89
C TYR A 400 -3.93 -10.40 -16.91
N LEU A 401 -5.24 -10.56 -16.78
CA LEU A 401 -6.24 -9.78 -17.50
C LEU A 401 -7.28 -9.29 -16.50
N LYS A 402 -7.45 -7.96 -16.45
CA LYS A 402 -8.47 -7.26 -15.68
C LYS A 402 -9.62 -6.89 -16.61
N LEU A 403 -10.85 -7.16 -16.17
CA LEU A 403 -12.08 -6.85 -16.88
C LEU A 403 -13.07 -6.15 -15.95
N TYR A 404 -13.64 -5.04 -16.40
CA TYR A 404 -14.82 -4.46 -15.77
C TYR A 404 -16.03 -5.25 -16.25
N SER A 405 -16.92 -5.60 -15.33
CA SER A 405 -18.02 -6.52 -15.60
C SER A 405 -19.39 -5.97 -15.21
N HIS A 406 -19.45 -4.84 -14.49
CA HIS A 406 -20.71 -4.16 -14.19
C HIS A 406 -20.64 -2.65 -14.51
N PRO A 407 -21.66 -2.10 -15.20
CA PRO A 407 -22.77 -2.81 -15.83
C PRO A 407 -22.29 -3.65 -17.03
N PHE A 408 -22.75 -4.90 -17.15
CA PHE A 408 -22.22 -5.84 -18.15
C PHE A 408 -22.37 -5.34 -19.58
N GLU A 409 -23.55 -4.82 -19.93
CA GLU A 409 -23.87 -4.22 -21.23
C GLU A 409 -22.93 -3.05 -21.60
N THR A 410 -22.37 -2.37 -20.60
CA THR A 410 -21.45 -1.24 -20.83
C THR A 410 -20.05 -1.73 -21.20
N PHE A 411 -19.59 -2.85 -20.64
CA PHE A 411 -18.19 -3.26 -20.70
C PHE A 411 -17.90 -4.48 -21.58
N VAL A 412 -18.87 -5.37 -21.81
CA VAL A 412 -18.68 -6.61 -22.57
C VAL A 412 -18.11 -6.37 -23.99
N ASP A 413 -18.49 -5.26 -24.63
CA ASP A 413 -17.99 -4.91 -25.95
C ASP A 413 -16.52 -4.48 -25.97
N LEU A 414 -15.96 -4.14 -24.81
CA LEU A 414 -14.54 -3.83 -24.63
C LEU A 414 -13.69 -5.08 -24.38
N TRP A 415 -14.29 -6.20 -23.97
CA TRP A 415 -13.60 -7.44 -23.65
C TRP A 415 -12.92 -8.05 -24.90
N PRO A 416 -11.94 -8.96 -24.75
CA PRO A 416 -11.33 -9.64 -25.89
C PRO A 416 -12.35 -10.24 -26.87
N LYS A 417 -12.09 -10.08 -28.17
CA LYS A 417 -12.84 -10.77 -29.26
C LYS A 417 -12.26 -12.14 -29.60
N SER A 418 -11.05 -12.38 -29.13
CA SER A 418 -10.31 -13.63 -29.34
C SER A 418 -9.95 -14.18 -27.96
N PRO A 419 -10.24 -15.46 -27.69
CA PRO A 419 -10.95 -16.41 -28.54
C PRO A 419 -12.41 -15.98 -28.84
N PRO A 420 -13.05 -16.48 -29.92
CA PRO A 420 -14.37 -16.02 -30.37
C PRO A 420 -15.49 -16.18 -29.34
N ASP A 421 -15.32 -17.12 -28.41
CA ASP A 421 -16.21 -17.42 -27.30
C ASP A 421 -15.98 -16.55 -26.06
N TYR A 422 -15.01 -15.63 -26.08
CA TYR A 422 -14.63 -14.87 -24.88
C TYR A 422 -15.76 -13.99 -24.32
N ARG A 423 -16.64 -13.50 -25.20
CA ARG A 423 -17.79 -12.67 -24.84
C ARG A 423 -19.09 -13.45 -24.67
N ASN A 424 -19.05 -14.77 -24.85
CA ASN A 424 -20.25 -15.62 -24.79
C ASN A 424 -20.57 -16.08 -23.36
N VAL A 425 -19.69 -15.78 -22.39
CA VAL A 425 -19.92 -16.08 -20.98
C VAL A 425 -21.10 -15.23 -20.51
N THR A 426 -22.14 -15.89 -20.03
CA THR A 426 -23.48 -15.32 -19.82
C THR A 426 -23.52 -14.26 -18.72
N ASP A 427 -24.54 -13.39 -18.85
CA ASP A 427 -24.96 -12.34 -17.91
C ASP A 427 -24.77 -12.77 -16.44
N CYS A 428 -23.79 -12.18 -15.78
CA CYS A 428 -23.62 -12.27 -14.33
C CYS A 428 -23.99 -10.91 -13.76
N ASP A 429 -25.28 -10.72 -13.47
CA ASP A 429 -25.92 -9.44 -13.12
C ASP A 429 -25.29 -8.65 -11.93
N ASN A 430 -24.26 -9.15 -11.24
CA ASN A 430 -23.76 -8.56 -9.99
C ASN A 430 -22.24 -8.67 -9.76
N ILE A 431 -21.39 -8.62 -10.81
CA ILE A 431 -19.92 -8.59 -10.62
C ILE A 431 -19.36 -7.26 -11.11
N GLU A 432 -18.81 -6.44 -10.21
CA GLU A 432 -18.28 -5.11 -10.58
C GLU A 432 -16.99 -5.17 -11.41
N CYS A 433 -16.06 -6.05 -11.03
CA CYS A 433 -14.79 -6.28 -11.73
C CYS A 433 -14.32 -7.72 -11.54
N VAL A 434 -13.74 -8.32 -12.58
CA VAL A 434 -13.09 -9.64 -12.54
C VAL A 434 -11.59 -9.47 -12.75
N TRP A 435 -10.80 -10.05 -11.83
CA TRP A 435 -9.35 -10.18 -11.96
C TRP A 435 -9.00 -11.65 -12.19
N ILE A 436 -8.43 -11.96 -13.35
CA ILE A 436 -7.93 -13.31 -13.65
C ILE A 436 -6.42 -13.25 -13.79
N VAL A 437 -5.73 -14.01 -12.93
CA VAL A 437 -4.26 -14.14 -12.91
C VAL A 437 -3.90 -15.56 -13.33
N ASN A 438 -3.04 -15.69 -14.34
CA ASN A 438 -2.54 -16.98 -14.81
C ASN A 438 -1.03 -17.10 -14.51
N TYR A 439 -0.65 -18.16 -13.81
CA TYR A 439 0.74 -18.47 -13.49
C TYR A 439 1.31 -19.33 -14.61
N LEU A 440 2.34 -18.83 -15.30
CA LEU A 440 3.13 -19.63 -16.23
C LEU A 440 4.06 -20.51 -15.39
N ARG A 441 3.96 -21.83 -15.51
CA ARG A 441 4.86 -22.77 -14.83
C ARG A 441 6.24 -22.78 -15.45
#